data_AF-A0A2T8HX25-F1
#
_entry.id   AF-A0A2T8HX25-F1
#
_cell.length_a   1.000
_cell.length_b   1.000
_cell.length_c   1.000
_cell.angle_alpha   90.00
_cell.angle_beta   90.00
_cell.angle_gamma   90.00
#
_symmetry.space_group_name_H-M   'P 1'
#
loop_
_entity.id
_entity.type
_entity.pdbx_description
1 polymer ?
#
loop_
_entity_poly.entity_id
_entity_poly.type
_entity_poly.pdbx_seq_one_letter_code
_entity_poly.pdbx_strand_id
1 'polypeptide(L)'
;MARYHKIDRSYLGLGNPQVDDLVRDWRAACSVEGRVALAAGLWESNIHEAMIAASKLLTQARIRPDDTPAWELIASWVDGFEGWAVADHACSAGGRRLVADPARLDTVEGWTSHPNMWARRAALVMTLPWARLNHPKPHETEARLRILGWAEGYAEDHDWFIQKSIGWWLRELSKHAPELTRDWIAEHGARLKPFAAREALRKIGG
;
A
#
# COMPACT_ATOMS: atom_id res chain seq x y z
N MET A 1 9.51 7.89 -19.12
CA MET A 1 8.60 6.96 -18.42
C MET A 1 9.04 5.50 -18.53
N ALA A 2 9.04 4.87 -19.71
CA ALA A 2 9.43 3.45 -19.86
C ALA A 2 10.81 3.07 -19.28
N ARG A 3 11.87 3.82 -19.61
CA ARG A 3 13.24 3.58 -19.07
C ARG A 3 13.36 3.73 -17.54
N TYR A 4 12.44 4.47 -16.92
CA TYR A 4 12.45 4.70 -15.48
C TYR A 4 11.76 3.56 -14.71
N HIS A 5 10.64 3.07 -15.24
CA HIS A 5 9.87 1.99 -14.60
C HIS A 5 10.38 0.59 -14.96
N LYS A 6 11.07 0.45 -16.10
CA LYS A 6 11.65 -0.83 -16.58
C LYS A 6 10.62 -1.96 -16.71
N ILE A 7 9.39 -1.61 -17.09
CA ILE A 7 8.31 -2.56 -17.39
C ILE A 7 7.94 -2.37 -18.84
N ASP A 8 7.80 -3.47 -19.57
CA ASP A 8 7.33 -3.43 -20.95
C ASP A 8 5.81 -3.23 -20.96
N ARG A 9 5.39 -1.99 -21.21
CA ARG A 9 3.98 -1.59 -21.32
C ARG A 9 3.84 -0.26 -22.04
N SER A 10 2.61 0.10 -22.37
CA SER A 10 2.27 1.38 -22.99
C SER A 10 2.33 2.54 -22.00
N TYR A 11 2.89 3.67 -22.45
CA TYR A 11 2.98 4.93 -21.70
C TYR A 11 2.43 6.07 -22.55
N LEU A 12 1.49 6.84 -22.01
CA LEU A 12 0.89 8.00 -22.67
C LEU A 12 1.73 9.27 -22.48
N GLY A 13 2.67 9.28 -21.53
CA GLY A 13 3.53 10.43 -21.26
C GLY A 13 2.84 11.52 -20.45
N LEU A 14 1.77 11.18 -19.74
CA LEU A 14 1.07 12.13 -18.86
C LEU A 14 1.79 12.24 -17.51
N GLY A 15 1.95 13.46 -17.02
CA GLY A 15 2.40 13.71 -15.66
C GLY A 15 1.29 13.46 -14.63
N ASN A 16 1.67 13.21 -13.39
CA ASN A 16 0.71 13.03 -12.29
C ASN A 16 -0.36 14.13 -12.19
N PRO A 17 -0.04 15.44 -12.34
CA PRO A 17 -1.04 16.50 -12.31
C PRO A 17 -2.11 16.37 -13.41
N GLN A 18 -1.71 15.97 -14.62
CA GLN A 18 -2.66 15.77 -15.73
C GLN A 18 -3.59 14.59 -15.45
N VAL A 19 -3.05 13.51 -14.86
CA VAL A 19 -3.86 12.38 -14.40
C VAL A 19 -4.82 12.80 -13.29
N ASP A 20 -4.37 13.65 -12.36
CA ASP A 20 -5.21 14.16 -11.27
C ASP A 20 -6.38 15.01 -11.77
N ASP A 21 -6.15 15.85 -12.79
CA ASP A 21 -7.21 16.64 -13.44
C ASP A 21 -8.27 15.73 -14.09
N LEU A 22 -7.85 14.72 -14.86
CA LEU A 22 -8.75 13.76 -15.47
C LEU A 22 -9.58 12.99 -14.43
N VAL A 23 -8.91 12.49 -13.38
CA VAL A 23 -9.57 11.75 -12.29
C VAL A 23 -10.58 12.62 -11.55
N ARG A 24 -10.28 13.91 -11.33
CA ARG A 24 -11.23 14.86 -10.73
C ARG A 24 -12.48 14.97 -11.60
N ASP A 25 -12.31 15.18 -12.89
CA ASP A 25 -13.44 15.41 -13.80
C ASP A 25 -14.29 14.13 -13.96
N TRP A 26 -13.66 12.95 -14.08
CA TRP A 26 -14.36 11.67 -14.11
C TRP A 26 -15.10 11.35 -12.81
N ARG A 27 -14.53 11.73 -11.66
CA ARG A 27 -15.24 11.57 -10.37
C ARG A 27 -16.48 12.44 -10.31
N ALA A 28 -16.43 13.66 -10.81
CA ALA A 28 -17.57 14.56 -10.85
C ALA A 28 -18.67 14.02 -11.80
N ALA A 29 -18.28 13.40 -12.91
CA ALA A 29 -19.20 12.88 -13.92
C ALA A 29 -19.78 11.48 -13.60
N CYS A 30 -19.04 10.63 -12.89
CA CYS A 30 -19.43 9.23 -12.66
C CYS A 30 -20.05 9.00 -11.26
N SER A 31 -21.06 8.13 -11.22
CA SER A 31 -21.51 7.47 -9.99
C SER A 31 -20.39 6.61 -9.39
N VAL A 32 -20.57 6.13 -8.15
CA VAL A 32 -19.60 5.21 -7.53
C VAL A 32 -19.42 3.94 -8.37
N GLU A 33 -20.52 3.33 -8.81
CA GLU A 33 -20.51 2.16 -9.70
C GLU A 33 -19.76 2.46 -11.01
N GLY A 34 -20.07 3.61 -11.64
CA GLY A 34 -19.39 4.04 -12.86
C GLY A 34 -17.89 4.24 -12.67
N ARG A 35 -17.45 4.72 -11.49
CA ARG A 35 -16.01 4.85 -11.17
C ARG A 35 -15.33 3.50 -11.01
N VAL A 36 -16.00 2.51 -10.42
CA VAL A 36 -15.46 1.14 -10.28
C VAL A 36 -15.33 0.50 -11.66
N ALA A 37 -16.37 0.59 -12.50
CA ALA A 37 -16.32 0.09 -13.87
C ALA A 37 -15.22 0.78 -14.72
N LEU A 38 -15.11 2.10 -14.61
CA LEU A 38 -14.05 2.85 -15.29
C LEU A 38 -12.66 2.45 -14.78
N ALA A 39 -12.48 2.30 -13.47
CA ALA A 39 -11.22 1.87 -12.89
C ALA A 39 -10.83 0.45 -13.36
N ALA A 40 -11.79 -0.46 -13.50
CA ALA A 40 -11.54 -1.80 -14.03
C ALA A 40 -11.00 -1.75 -15.47
N GLY A 41 -11.70 -1.06 -16.38
CA GLY A 41 -11.26 -0.93 -17.78
C GLY A 41 -9.92 -0.19 -17.93
N LEU A 42 -9.68 0.84 -17.11
CA LEU A 42 -8.39 1.54 -17.10
C LEU A 42 -7.25 0.64 -16.61
N TRP A 43 -7.50 -0.22 -15.63
CA TRP A 43 -6.51 -1.19 -15.15
C TRP A 43 -6.20 -2.25 -16.21
N GLU A 44 -7.23 -2.86 -16.79
CA GLU A 44 -7.12 -3.89 -17.84
C GLU A 44 -6.39 -3.41 -19.09
N SER A 45 -6.41 -2.10 -19.38
CA SER A 45 -5.70 -1.53 -20.52
C SER A 45 -4.17 -1.74 -20.47
N ASN A 46 -3.61 -2.04 -19.29
CA ASN A 46 -2.17 -2.13 -19.04
C ASN A 46 -1.36 -0.88 -19.45
N ILE A 47 -2.03 0.27 -19.61
CA ILE A 47 -1.38 1.57 -19.85
C ILE A 47 -0.97 2.16 -18.51
N HIS A 48 0.29 2.55 -18.36
CA HIS A 48 0.84 2.96 -17.06
C HIS A 48 0.03 4.09 -16.38
N GLU A 49 -0.23 5.19 -17.09
CA GLU A 49 -0.97 6.32 -16.56
C GLU A 49 -2.46 5.98 -16.35
N ALA A 50 -3.03 5.07 -17.14
CA ALA A 50 -4.39 4.57 -16.94
C ALA A 50 -4.52 3.76 -15.65
N MET A 51 -3.56 2.88 -15.34
CA MET A 51 -3.54 2.11 -14.09
C MET A 51 -3.35 3.02 -12.85
N ILE A 52 -2.54 4.07 -12.97
CA ILE A 52 -2.43 5.10 -11.94
C ILE A 52 -3.79 5.81 -11.77
N ALA A 53 -4.45 6.18 -12.87
CA ALA A 53 -5.75 6.82 -12.84
C ALA A 53 -6.83 5.90 -12.23
N ALA A 54 -6.83 4.60 -12.55
CA ALA A 54 -7.71 3.59 -11.97
C ALA A 54 -7.60 3.55 -10.44
N SER A 55 -6.37 3.48 -9.94
CA SER A 55 -6.11 3.54 -8.50
C SER A 55 -6.60 4.87 -7.92
N LYS A 56 -6.26 5.99 -8.56
CA LYS A 56 -6.62 7.33 -8.11
C LYS A 56 -8.12 7.55 -8.11
N LEU A 57 -8.93 6.96 -8.99
CA LEU A 57 -10.40 7.04 -8.95
C LEU A 57 -10.96 6.56 -7.60
N LEU A 58 -10.34 5.55 -6.99
CA LEU A 58 -10.81 4.88 -5.77
C LEU A 58 -10.15 5.39 -4.46
N THR A 59 -9.34 6.46 -4.53
CA THR A 59 -8.65 7.07 -3.37
C THR A 59 -9.52 7.98 -2.47
N GLN A 60 -10.85 8.01 -2.65
CA GLN A 60 -11.71 8.78 -1.74
C GLN A 60 -11.66 8.16 -0.33
N ALA A 61 -11.69 8.95 0.73
CA ALA A 61 -11.68 8.42 2.11
C ALA A 61 -12.94 7.59 2.38
N ARG A 62 -14.10 8.08 1.92
CA ARG A 62 -15.40 7.41 2.03
C ARG A 62 -15.94 7.16 0.64
N ILE A 63 -16.31 5.91 0.38
CA ILE A 63 -17.10 5.49 -0.77
C ILE A 63 -18.40 4.97 -0.15
N ARG A 64 -19.55 5.48 -0.60
CA ARG A 64 -20.86 5.25 0.00
C ARG A 64 -21.88 4.92 -1.09
N PRO A 65 -22.97 4.20 -0.77
CA PRO A 65 -23.27 3.61 0.55
C PRO A 65 -22.40 2.39 0.88
N ASP A 66 -21.82 1.76 -0.15
CA ASP A 66 -21.03 0.55 -0.07
C ASP A 66 -19.71 0.73 -0.82
N ASP A 67 -18.61 0.29 -0.24
CA ASP A 67 -17.28 0.32 -0.84
C ASP A 67 -16.75 -1.07 -1.23
N THR A 68 -17.56 -2.12 -1.02
CA THR A 68 -17.21 -3.51 -1.32
C THR A 68 -16.77 -3.70 -2.78
N PRO A 69 -17.47 -3.18 -3.81
CA PRO A 69 -17.02 -3.33 -5.20
C PRO A 69 -15.67 -2.66 -5.47
N ALA A 70 -15.39 -1.54 -4.79
CA ALA A 70 -14.09 -0.88 -4.91
C ALA A 70 -12.98 -1.69 -4.21
N TRP A 71 -13.26 -2.29 -3.05
CA TRP A 71 -12.34 -3.18 -2.38
C TRP A 71 -12.03 -4.43 -3.21
N GLU A 72 -13.06 -5.14 -3.68
CA GLU A 72 -12.89 -6.35 -4.49
C GLU A 72 -12.06 -6.09 -5.74
N LEU A 73 -12.31 -4.96 -6.42
CA LEU A 73 -11.52 -4.56 -7.57
C LEU A 73 -10.05 -4.26 -7.20
N ILE A 74 -9.79 -3.55 -6.10
CA ILE A 74 -8.41 -3.26 -5.67
C ILE A 74 -7.70 -4.56 -5.25
N ALA A 75 -8.40 -5.46 -4.58
CA ALA A 75 -7.86 -6.75 -4.14
C ALA A 75 -7.55 -7.67 -5.32
N SER A 76 -8.35 -7.65 -6.39
CA SER A 76 -8.10 -8.47 -7.59
C SER A 76 -6.86 -8.05 -8.37
N TRP A 77 -6.35 -6.84 -8.15
CA TRP A 77 -5.12 -6.34 -8.79
C TRP A 77 -3.84 -6.95 -8.23
N VAL A 78 -3.91 -7.64 -7.09
CA VAL A 78 -2.73 -8.15 -6.35
C VAL A 78 -1.83 -9.04 -7.20
N ASP A 79 -2.41 -9.89 -8.05
CA ASP A 79 -1.67 -10.82 -8.90
C ASP A 79 -0.93 -10.08 -10.03
N GLY A 80 -1.50 -8.98 -10.52
CA GLY A 80 -0.99 -8.16 -11.62
C GLY A 80 -0.09 -7.00 -11.18
N PHE A 81 0.30 -6.92 -9.90
CA PHE A 81 1.20 -5.85 -9.47
C PHE A 81 2.60 -6.01 -10.08
N GLU A 82 2.97 -5.02 -10.88
CA GLU A 82 4.28 -4.88 -11.50
C GLU A 82 4.86 -3.51 -11.19
N GLY A 83 5.96 -3.50 -10.44
CA GLY A 83 6.68 -2.29 -10.08
C GLY A 83 6.01 -1.46 -8.99
N TRP A 84 6.84 -0.70 -8.28
CA TRP A 84 6.42 0.11 -7.14
C TRP A 84 5.41 1.20 -7.51
N ALA A 85 5.50 1.78 -8.71
CA ALA A 85 4.71 2.96 -9.05
C ALA A 85 3.22 2.67 -9.12
N VAL A 86 2.82 1.59 -9.78
CA VAL A 86 1.41 1.18 -9.88
C VAL A 86 0.95 0.53 -8.57
N ALA A 87 1.77 -0.34 -7.99
CA ALA A 87 1.46 -1.00 -6.73
C ALA A 87 1.23 0.02 -5.58
N ASP A 88 2.11 1.02 -5.41
CA ASP A 88 1.97 2.00 -4.32
C ASP A 88 0.74 2.91 -4.50
N HIS A 89 0.33 3.22 -5.75
CA HIS A 89 -0.93 3.95 -6.00
C HIS A 89 -2.15 3.09 -5.64
N ALA A 90 -2.17 1.81 -6.06
CA ALA A 90 -3.20 0.87 -5.67
C ALA A 90 -3.25 0.71 -4.14
N CYS A 91 -2.09 0.67 -3.49
CA CYS A 91 -2.01 0.59 -2.03
C CYS A 91 -2.62 1.81 -1.33
N SER A 92 -2.50 3.00 -1.91
CA SER A 92 -3.15 4.20 -1.39
C SER A 92 -4.68 4.05 -1.37
N ALA A 93 -5.27 3.49 -2.44
CA ALA A 93 -6.69 3.23 -2.51
C ALA A 93 -7.10 2.11 -1.55
N GLY A 94 -6.38 0.99 -1.57
CA GLY A 94 -6.63 -0.19 -0.72
C GLY A 94 -6.53 0.13 0.77
N GLY A 95 -5.51 0.89 1.20
CA GLY A 95 -5.37 1.28 2.60
C GLY A 95 -6.56 2.08 3.14
N ARG A 96 -7.25 2.86 2.30
CA ARG A 96 -8.50 3.55 2.71
C ARG A 96 -9.66 2.58 2.87
N ARG A 97 -9.71 1.52 2.06
CA ARG A 97 -10.71 0.44 2.18
C ARG A 97 -10.45 -0.41 3.43
N LEU A 98 -9.19 -0.67 3.77
CA LEU A 98 -8.82 -1.37 5.01
C LEU A 98 -9.17 -0.55 6.25
N VAL A 99 -8.92 0.77 6.23
CA VAL A 99 -9.31 1.64 7.36
C VAL A 99 -10.83 1.71 7.51
N ALA A 100 -11.57 1.67 6.40
CA ALA A 100 -13.04 1.67 6.43
C ALA A 100 -13.61 0.34 6.99
N ASP A 101 -12.96 -0.78 6.69
CA ASP A 101 -13.33 -2.11 7.16
C ASP A 101 -12.07 -2.94 7.49
N PRO A 102 -11.63 -2.93 8.77
CA PRO A 102 -10.44 -3.66 9.21
C PRO A 102 -10.54 -5.19 9.08
N ALA A 103 -11.73 -5.78 8.91
CA ALA A 103 -11.86 -7.24 8.73
C ALA A 103 -11.16 -7.70 7.44
N ARG A 104 -11.00 -6.81 6.46
CA ARG A 104 -10.26 -7.06 5.21
C ARG A 104 -8.77 -7.34 5.40
N LEU A 105 -8.22 -7.09 6.60
CA LEU A 105 -6.88 -7.55 6.96
C LEU A 105 -6.72 -9.06 6.83
N ASP A 106 -7.79 -9.84 6.97
CA ASP A 106 -7.77 -11.30 6.75
C ASP A 106 -7.45 -11.67 5.31
N THR A 107 -7.97 -10.91 4.35
CA THR A 107 -7.59 -11.07 2.93
C THR A 107 -6.13 -10.65 2.71
N VAL A 108 -5.71 -9.54 3.30
CA VAL A 108 -4.34 -9.00 3.13
C VAL A 108 -3.28 -9.89 3.76
N GLU A 109 -3.58 -10.58 4.85
CA GLU A 109 -2.68 -11.54 5.47
C GLU A 109 -2.30 -12.66 4.49
N GLY A 110 -3.24 -13.11 3.66
CA GLY A 110 -2.96 -14.09 2.61
C GLY A 110 -1.91 -13.61 1.59
N TRP A 111 -1.75 -12.30 1.41
CA TRP A 111 -0.75 -11.74 0.51
C TRP A 111 0.66 -11.82 1.08
N THR A 112 0.82 -12.08 2.38
CA THR A 112 2.13 -12.08 3.03
C THR A 112 3.04 -13.22 2.58
N SER A 113 2.45 -14.32 2.12
CA SER A 113 3.17 -15.47 1.56
C SER A 113 3.10 -15.55 0.04
N HIS A 114 2.58 -14.51 -0.63
CA HIS A 114 2.35 -14.53 -2.06
C HIS A 114 3.68 -14.63 -2.86
N PRO A 115 3.75 -15.39 -3.96
CA PRO A 115 4.97 -15.52 -4.76
C PRO A 115 5.43 -14.20 -5.37
N ASN A 116 4.50 -13.33 -5.78
CA ASN A 116 4.82 -11.99 -6.27
C ASN A 116 5.28 -11.07 -5.12
N MET A 117 6.51 -10.54 -5.20
CA MET A 117 7.06 -9.62 -4.19
C MET A 117 6.20 -8.36 -4.03
N TRP A 118 5.55 -7.88 -5.09
CA TRP A 118 4.76 -6.65 -5.04
C TRP A 118 3.47 -6.86 -4.26
N ALA A 119 2.91 -8.06 -4.27
CA ALA A 119 1.79 -8.46 -3.41
C ALA A 119 2.21 -8.47 -1.94
N ARG A 120 3.35 -9.11 -1.62
CA ARG A 120 3.92 -9.10 -0.25
C ARG A 120 4.19 -7.68 0.25
N ARG A 121 4.79 -6.84 -0.60
CA ARG A 121 5.01 -5.41 -0.32
C ARG A 121 3.70 -4.68 -0.08
N ALA A 122 2.68 -4.93 -0.89
CA ALA A 122 1.38 -4.28 -0.77
C ALA A 122 0.73 -4.53 0.60
N ALA A 123 0.91 -5.72 1.17
CA ALA A 123 0.41 -6.04 2.52
C ALA A 123 0.91 -5.05 3.59
N LEU A 124 2.19 -4.67 3.55
CA LEU A 124 2.74 -3.66 4.46
C LEU A 124 2.39 -2.23 4.04
N VAL A 125 2.42 -1.91 2.74
CA VAL A 125 2.20 -0.53 2.28
C VAL A 125 0.73 -0.10 2.48
N MET A 126 -0.24 -0.99 2.23
CA MET A 126 -1.66 -0.70 2.48
C MET A 126 -1.97 -0.47 3.96
N THR A 127 -1.19 -1.05 4.86
CA THR A 127 -1.39 -1.00 6.31
C THR A 127 -0.59 0.09 7.02
N LEU A 128 0.11 0.97 6.27
CA LEU A 128 0.74 2.17 6.82
C LEU A 128 -0.16 3.05 7.70
N PRO A 129 -1.50 3.15 7.50
CA PRO A 129 -2.36 3.89 8.42
C PRO A 129 -2.24 3.44 9.89
N TRP A 130 -2.06 2.14 10.16
CA TRP A 130 -1.94 1.61 11.53
C TRP A 130 -0.63 2.03 12.23
N ALA A 131 0.45 2.17 11.46
CA ALA A 131 1.71 2.72 11.96
C ALA A 131 1.58 4.19 12.40
N ARG A 132 0.62 4.92 11.81
CA ARG A 132 0.44 6.37 12.03
C ARG A 132 -0.56 6.75 13.13
N LEU A 133 -1.18 5.78 13.80
CA LEU A 133 -2.15 6.07 14.86
C LEU A 133 -1.43 6.54 16.13
N ASN A 134 -1.81 7.69 16.69
CA ASN A 134 -1.24 8.21 17.94
C ASN A 134 -1.80 7.49 19.17
N HIS A 135 -3.11 7.27 19.20
CA HIS A 135 -3.82 6.67 20.33
C HIS A 135 -4.75 5.57 19.80
N PRO A 136 -4.20 4.44 19.33
CA PRO A 136 -5.01 3.36 18.79
C PRO A 136 -5.95 2.80 19.86
N LYS A 137 -7.19 2.52 19.46
CA LYS A 137 -8.14 1.72 20.23
C LYS A 137 -7.62 0.27 20.36
N PRO A 138 -8.17 -0.54 21.28
CA PRO A 138 -7.71 -1.93 21.47
C PRO A 138 -7.63 -2.75 20.17
N HIS A 139 -8.68 -2.76 19.35
CA HIS A 139 -8.68 -3.48 18.06
C HIS A 139 -7.67 -2.91 17.04
N GLU A 140 -7.35 -1.61 17.10
CA GLU A 140 -6.33 -1.00 16.24
C GLU A 140 -4.92 -1.36 16.70
N THR A 141 -4.72 -1.50 18.01
CA THR A 141 -3.48 -2.02 18.60
C THR A 141 -3.27 -3.49 18.23
N GLU A 142 -4.31 -4.32 18.30
CA GLU A 142 -4.27 -5.73 17.87
C GLU A 142 -3.90 -5.84 16.38
N ALA A 143 -4.56 -5.07 15.52
CA ALA A 143 -4.22 -5.01 14.10
C ALA A 143 -2.78 -4.55 13.86
N ARG A 144 -2.31 -3.53 14.59
CA ARG A 144 -0.92 -3.05 14.50
C ARG A 144 0.08 -4.15 14.87
N LEU A 145 -0.16 -4.88 15.96
CA LEU A 145 0.72 -5.97 16.40
C LEU A 145 0.70 -7.14 15.40
N ARG A 146 -0.47 -7.48 14.83
CA ARG A 146 -0.57 -8.44 13.72
C ARG A 146 0.30 -8.03 12.54
N ILE A 147 0.24 -6.76 12.12
CA ILE A 147 1.05 -6.24 11.00
C ILE A 147 2.56 -6.27 11.33
N LEU A 148 2.94 -5.99 12.59
CA LEU A 148 4.33 -6.15 13.03
C LEU A 148 4.81 -7.61 12.92
N GLY A 149 3.93 -8.58 13.19
CA GLY A 149 4.19 -10.00 12.95
C GLY A 149 4.40 -10.32 11.46
N TRP A 150 3.69 -9.65 10.54
CA TRP A 150 3.96 -9.79 9.10
C TRP A 150 5.34 -9.25 8.73
N ALA A 151 5.71 -8.08 9.27
CA ALA A 151 7.03 -7.49 9.05
C ALA A 151 8.15 -8.38 9.62
N GLU A 152 7.88 -9.08 10.72
CA GLU A 152 8.79 -10.06 11.31
C GLU A 152 9.03 -11.24 10.36
N GLY A 153 7.95 -11.80 9.78
CA GLY A 153 8.04 -12.86 8.77
C GLY A 153 8.84 -12.45 7.53
N TYR A 154 8.89 -11.16 7.21
CA TYR A 154 9.69 -10.63 6.09
C TYR A 154 11.14 -10.32 6.45
N ALA A 155 11.55 -10.42 7.71
CA ALA A 155 12.86 -9.93 8.13
C ALA A 155 14.01 -10.57 7.35
N GLU A 156 13.85 -11.85 6.96
CA GLU A 156 14.81 -12.63 6.16
C GLU A 156 14.60 -12.50 4.65
N ASP A 157 13.49 -11.92 4.18
CA ASP A 157 13.28 -11.62 2.76
C ASP A 157 14.13 -10.40 2.39
N HIS A 158 15.33 -10.68 1.89
CA HIS A 158 16.34 -9.68 1.57
C HIS A 158 16.13 -8.97 0.23
N ASP A 159 14.97 -9.16 -0.42
CA ASP A 159 14.56 -8.32 -1.54
C ASP A 159 14.54 -6.85 -1.11
N TRP A 160 15.14 -6.00 -1.95
CA TRP A 160 15.34 -4.59 -1.62
C TRP A 160 14.02 -3.83 -1.39
N PHE A 161 12.97 -4.15 -2.15
CA PHE A 161 11.67 -3.49 -2.01
C PHE A 161 10.90 -3.96 -0.78
N ILE A 162 11.08 -5.21 -0.35
CA ILE A 162 10.51 -5.74 0.89
C ILE A 162 11.21 -5.12 2.11
N GLN A 163 12.54 -5.10 2.13
CA GLN A 163 13.30 -4.45 3.19
C GLN A 163 12.97 -2.94 3.29
N LYS A 164 12.71 -2.29 2.16
CA LYS A 164 12.20 -0.91 2.15
C LYS A 164 10.80 -0.76 2.74
N SER A 165 9.87 -1.70 2.52
CA SER A 165 8.55 -1.60 3.13
C SER A 165 8.60 -1.81 4.64
N ILE A 166 9.42 -2.74 5.14
CA ILE A 166 9.66 -2.91 6.59
C ILE A 166 10.21 -1.61 7.19
N GLY A 167 11.33 -1.11 6.64
CA GLY A 167 11.96 0.11 7.14
C GLY A 167 11.06 1.33 7.07
N TRP A 168 10.25 1.48 6.01
CA TRP A 168 9.27 2.56 5.90
C TRP A 168 8.17 2.43 6.95
N TRP A 169 7.57 1.25 7.10
CA TRP A 169 6.48 1.04 8.05
C TRP A 169 6.93 1.33 9.49
N LEU A 170 8.09 0.81 9.89
CA LEU A 170 8.67 1.06 11.21
C LEU A 170 9.07 2.52 11.40
N ARG A 171 9.59 3.21 10.38
CA ARG A 171 9.89 4.65 10.45
C ARG A 171 8.63 5.50 10.64
N GLU A 172 7.51 5.09 10.07
CA GLU A 172 6.24 5.76 10.35
C GLU A 172 5.79 5.45 11.78
N LEU A 173 5.86 4.19 12.22
CA LEU A 173 5.55 3.81 13.61
C LEU A 173 6.39 4.59 14.62
N SER A 174 7.68 4.78 14.37
CA SER A 174 8.62 5.40 15.31
C SER A 174 8.23 6.82 15.70
N LYS A 175 7.48 7.53 14.84
CA LYS A 175 7.01 8.90 15.12
C LYS A 175 5.87 8.92 16.15
N HIS A 176 5.19 7.79 16.35
CA HIS A 176 3.98 7.67 17.16
C HIS A 176 4.13 6.69 18.33
N ALA A 177 4.95 5.65 18.16
CA ALA A 177 5.30 4.64 19.17
C ALA A 177 6.81 4.34 19.10
N PRO A 178 7.67 5.27 19.56
CA PRO A 178 9.12 5.15 19.46
C PRO A 178 9.65 3.91 20.19
N GLU A 179 9.21 3.65 21.42
CA GLU A 179 9.68 2.50 22.21
C GLU A 179 9.30 1.18 21.57
N LEU A 180 8.06 1.04 21.08
CA LEU A 180 7.65 -0.16 20.32
C LEU A 180 8.53 -0.41 19.09
N THR A 181 8.97 0.66 18.42
CA THR A 181 9.91 0.53 17.29
C THR A 181 11.30 0.11 17.76
N ARG A 182 11.79 0.64 18.89
CA ARG A 182 13.09 0.24 19.47
C ARG A 182 13.08 -1.23 19.88
N ASP A 183 12.03 -1.67 20.56
CA ASP A 183 11.87 -3.05 21.02
C ASP A 183 11.87 -4.01 19.83
N TRP A 184 11.06 -3.72 18.80
CA TRP A 184 11.01 -4.54 17.59
C TRP A 184 12.37 -4.59 16.87
N ILE A 185 13.10 -3.48 16.79
CA ILE A 185 14.43 -3.44 16.16
C ILE A 185 15.47 -4.17 17.03
N ALA A 186 15.40 -4.07 18.36
CA ALA A 186 16.28 -4.80 19.26
C ALA A 186 16.10 -6.32 19.11
N GLU A 187 14.86 -6.77 18.93
CA GLU A 187 14.52 -8.18 18.82
C GLU A 187 14.80 -8.76 17.42
N HIS A 188 14.47 -8.02 16.36
CA HIS A 188 14.47 -8.57 14.99
C HIS A 188 15.43 -7.85 14.03
N GLY A 189 15.95 -6.68 14.38
CA GLY A 189 16.73 -5.82 13.50
C GLY A 189 18.01 -6.45 12.97
N ALA A 190 18.59 -7.42 13.69
CA ALA A 190 19.77 -8.17 13.25
C ALA A 190 19.51 -9.03 11.99
N ARG A 191 18.26 -9.41 11.72
CA ARG A 191 17.87 -10.18 10.52
C ARG A 191 17.69 -9.28 9.28
N LEU A 192 17.46 -7.99 9.49
CA LEU A 192 17.23 -7.02 8.41
C LEU A 192 18.51 -6.65 7.66
N LYS A 193 18.34 -6.10 6.45
CA LYS A 193 19.43 -5.36 5.81
C LYS A 193 19.77 -4.12 6.64
N PRO A 194 21.07 -3.76 6.81
CA PRO A 194 21.47 -2.61 7.62
C PRO A 194 20.83 -1.27 7.23
N PHE A 195 20.47 -1.08 5.96
CA PHE A 195 19.78 0.14 5.55
C PHE A 195 18.32 0.19 6.04
N ALA A 196 17.64 -0.95 6.15
CA ALA A 196 16.25 -1.01 6.59
C ALA A 196 16.15 -0.72 8.10
N ALA A 197 17.03 -1.32 8.90
CA ALA A 197 17.13 -1.03 10.34
C ALA A 197 17.48 0.45 10.61
N ARG A 198 18.43 1.03 9.86
CA ARG A 198 18.74 2.47 9.95
C ARG A 198 17.56 3.35 9.54
N GLU A 199 16.83 2.97 8.49
CA GLU A 199 15.67 3.73 8.05
C GLU A 199 14.55 3.71 9.11
N ALA A 200 14.30 2.57 9.74
CA ALA A 200 13.31 2.42 10.82
C ALA A 200 13.57 3.36 11.99
N LEU A 201 14.84 3.52 12.39
CA LEU A 201 15.24 4.37 13.52
C LEU A 201 15.48 5.85 13.15
N ARG A 202 15.41 6.21 11.86
CA ARG A 202 15.83 7.52 11.34
C ARG A 202 15.21 8.74 12.04
N LYS A 203 14.01 8.62 12.61
CA LYS A 203 13.29 9.72 13.28
C LYS A 203 13.48 9.77 14.79
N ILE A 204 14.10 8.74 15.37
CA ILE A 204 14.27 8.57 16.82
C ILE A 204 15.71 8.22 17.22
N GLY A 205 16.62 8.11 16.25
CA GLY A 205 18.03 7.83 16.46
C GLY A 205 18.77 9.07 16.93
N GLY A 206 19.27 8.99 18.18
CA GLY A 206 20.50 9.63 18.62
C GLY A 206 21.63 8.61 18.60
#